data_AF-A0A1Q4DQF3-F1
#
_entry.id   AF-A0A1Q4DQF3-F1
#
_cell.length_a   1.000
_cell.length_b   1.000
_cell.length_c   1.000
_cell.angle_alpha   90.00
_cell.angle_beta   90.00
_cell.angle_gamma   90.00
#
_symmetry.space_group_name_H-M   'P 1'
#
loop_
_entity.id
_entity.type
_entity.pdbx_description
1 polymer ?
#
loop_
_entity_poly.entity_id
_entity_poly.type
_entity_poly.pdbx_seq_one_letter_code
_entity_poly.pdbx_strand_id
1 'polypeptide(L)' 'MSCQAETSLVETSFAPRVRDRGERLPDCPHCGDMLVAPDISMFDGQDADGRGLVRHVWSCESCGERSETAVLVVH' A
#
# COMPACT_ATOMS: atom_id res chain seq x y z
N MET A 1 -15.61 -40.76 5.70
CA MET A 1 -15.72 -39.81 6.83
C MET A 1 -14.32 -39.73 7.43
N SER A 2 -13.55 -38.65 7.44
CA SER A 2 -13.78 -37.25 7.12
C SER A 2 -12.39 -36.62 6.86
N CYS A 3 -12.31 -35.66 5.93
CA CYS A 3 -11.11 -34.86 5.70
C CYS A 3 -10.92 -33.92 6.89
N GLN A 4 -9.77 -33.99 7.57
CA GLN A 4 -9.41 -32.98 8.57
C GLN A 4 -8.66 -31.87 7.85
N ALA A 5 -9.32 -30.73 7.68
CA ALA A 5 -8.70 -29.47 7.30
C ALA A 5 -8.38 -28.73 8.60
N GLU A 6 -7.10 -28.73 8.96
CA GLU A 6 -6.56 -27.90 10.03
C GLU A 6 -6.46 -26.45 9.52
N THR A 7 -7.49 -25.66 9.77
CA THR A 7 -7.45 -24.21 9.59
C THR A 7 -6.55 -23.61 10.67
N SER A 8 -5.27 -23.44 10.32
CA SER A 8 -4.34 -22.62 11.09
C SER A 8 -4.72 -21.15 10.86
N LEU A 9 -5.51 -20.59 11.78
CA LEU A 9 -5.73 -19.14 11.84
C LEU A 9 -4.40 -18.52 12.28
N VAL A 10 -3.66 -17.98 11.33
CA VAL A 10 -2.50 -17.13 11.63
C VAL A 10 -3.04 -15.80 12.14
N GLU A 11 -3.18 -15.68 13.46
CA GLU A 11 -3.25 -14.39 14.14
C GLU A 11 -1.90 -13.67 13.92
N THR A 12 -1.84 -12.81 12.92
CA THR A 12 -0.76 -11.82 12.82
C THR A 12 -1.24 -10.52 13.45
N SER A 13 -0.88 -10.41 14.72
CA SER A 13 -1.08 -9.26 15.60
C SER A 13 -0.52 -7.98 14.98
N PHE A 14 -1.42 -7.00 14.84
CA PHE A 14 -1.26 -5.55 14.87
C PHE A 14 -0.11 -4.92 14.07
N ALA A 15 -0.54 -4.19 13.05
CA ALA A 15 0.24 -3.30 12.19
C ALA A 15 1.39 -2.59 12.95
N PRO A 16 2.59 -2.50 12.34
CA PRO A 16 3.69 -1.78 12.93
C PRO A 16 3.24 -0.35 13.21
N ARG A 17 3.39 0.10 14.45
CA ARG A 17 3.24 1.51 14.79
C ARG A 17 4.37 2.26 14.09
N VAL A 18 4.07 2.78 12.91
CA VAL A 18 4.93 3.67 12.13
C VAL A 18 5.23 4.87 13.01
N ARG A 19 6.39 4.84 13.67
CA ARG A 19 7.00 6.01 14.28
C ARG A 19 8.23 6.32 13.44
N ASP A 20 8.23 7.53 12.89
CA ASP A 20 9.36 8.19 12.24
C ASP A 20 9.87 7.59 10.92
N ARG A 21 9.14 7.87 9.83
CA ARG A 21 9.78 8.37 8.61
C ARG A 21 9.02 9.59 8.13
N GLY A 22 9.72 10.70 7.94
CA GLY A 22 9.19 11.98 7.49
C GLY A 22 8.69 11.98 6.04
N GLU A 23 8.12 10.88 5.57
CA GLU A 23 7.39 10.81 4.31
C GLU A 23 5.94 11.14 4.65
N ARG A 24 5.49 12.33 4.25
CA ARG A 24 4.07 12.67 4.26
C ARG A 24 3.32 11.57 3.52
N LEU A 25 2.57 10.77 4.26
CA LEU A 25 1.62 9.83 3.68
C LEU A 25 0.67 10.62 2.77
N PRO A 26 0.29 10.08 1.60
CA PRO A 26 -0.60 10.79 0.71
C PRO A 26 -1.98 10.93 1.36
N ASP A 27 -2.57 12.12 1.22
CA ASP A 27 -3.95 12.35 1.63
C ASP A 27 -4.90 11.90 0.51
N CYS A 28 -6.06 11.37 0.87
CA CYS A 28 -7.09 11.01 -0.08
C CYS A 28 -7.58 12.29 -0.78
N PRO A 29 -7.55 12.38 -2.12
CA PRO A 29 -8.01 13.57 -2.84
C PRO A 29 -9.53 13.81 -2.72
N HIS A 30 -10.28 12.84 -2.20
CA HIS A 30 -11.74 12.92 -2.09
C HIS A 30 -12.22 13.42 -0.72
N CYS A 31 -11.70 12.86 0.38
CA CYS A 31 -12.12 13.25 1.74
C CYS A 31 -11.02 13.96 2.55
N GLY A 32 -9.78 13.97 2.07
CA GLY A 32 -8.64 14.52 2.81
C GLY A 32 -8.15 13.65 3.97
N ASP A 33 -8.69 12.44 4.13
CA ASP A 33 -8.17 11.49 5.12
C ASP A 33 -6.84 10.89 4.66
N MET A 34 -5.98 10.62 5.64
CA MET A 34 -4.64 10.08 5.41
C MET A 34 -4.71 8.63 4.90
N LEU A 35 -4.03 8.35 3.78
CA LEU A 35 -3.88 6.99 3.27
C LEU A 35 -2.71 6.31 3.97
N VAL A 36 -3.00 5.28 4.77
CA VAL A 36 -2.02 4.64 5.65
C VAL A 36 -1.14 3.62 4.92
N ALA A 37 -1.73 2.81 4.05
CA ALA A 37 -1.02 1.81 3.27
C ALA A 37 -1.67 1.60 1.90
N PRO A 38 -0.88 1.37 0.84
CA PRO A 38 -1.42 1.00 -0.46
C PRO A 38 -1.84 -0.48 -0.45
N ASP A 39 -2.94 -0.78 -1.14
CA ASP A 39 -3.39 -2.16 -1.35
C ASP A 39 -2.45 -2.92 -2.27
N ILE A 40 -1.92 -2.23 -3.28
CA ILE A 40 -1.07 -2.82 -4.32
C ILE A 40 0.10 -1.88 -4.57
N SER A 41 1.30 -2.44 -4.59
CA SER A 41 2.49 -1.75 -5.08
C SER A 41 3.06 -2.54 -6.25
N MET A 42 3.22 -1.90 -7.40
CA MET A 42 3.70 -2.52 -8.64
C MET A 42 4.89 -1.75 -9.17
N PHE A 43 5.95 -2.46 -9.53
CA PHE A 43 7.08 -1.88 -10.24
C PHE A 43 6.82 -1.95 -11.75
N ASP A 44 6.66 -0.79 -12.39
CA ASP A 44 6.32 -0.67 -13.81
C ASP A 44 7.55 -0.72 -14.73
N GLY A 45 8.75 -0.82 -14.16
CA GLY A 45 10.00 -0.84 -14.89
C GLY A 45 10.85 0.40 -14.64
N GLN A 46 11.87 0.59 -15.48
CA GLN A 46 12.78 1.74 -15.44
C GLN A 46 12.63 2.56 -16.72
N ASP A 47 12.71 3.88 -16.61
CA ASP A 47 12.77 4.77 -17.77
C ASP A 47 14.15 4.72 -18.44
N ALA A 48 14.29 5.43 -19.57
CA ALA A 48 15.53 5.49 -20.34
C ALA A 48 16.70 6.13 -19.56
N ASP A 49 16.40 6.89 -18.50
CA ASP A 49 17.36 7.53 -17.61
C ASP A 49 17.75 6.61 -16.43
N GLY A 50 17.22 5.39 -16.37
CA GLY A 50 17.46 4.42 -15.30
C GLY A 50 16.63 4.64 -14.04
N ARG A 51 15.63 5.53 -14.06
CA ARG A 51 14.73 5.78 -12.92
C ARG A 51 13.61 4.75 -12.92
N GLY A 52 13.44 4.05 -11.80
CA GLY A 52 12.34 3.13 -11.60
C GLY A 52 11.00 3.85 -11.44
N LEU A 53 9.93 3.29 -11.97
CA LEU A 53 8.56 3.75 -11.70
C LEU A 53 7.86 2.73 -10.82
N VAL A 54 7.44 3.14 -9.62
CA VAL A 54 6.60 2.34 -8.74
C VAL A 54 5.22 2.96 -8.69
N ARG A 55 4.20 2.18 -8.98
CA ARG A 55 2.81 2.58 -8.91
C ARG A 55 2.16 1.95 -7.69
N HIS A 56 1.58 2.79 -6.86
CA HIS A 56 0.87 2.41 -5.65
C HIS A 56 -0.61 2.68 -5.86
N VAL A 57 -1.41 1.69 -5.53
CA VAL A 57 -2.86 1.79 -5.56
C VAL A 57 -3.38 1.76 -4.13
N TRP A 58 -4.21 2.71 -3.80
CA TRP A 58 -4.72 2.98 -2.46
C TRP A 58 -6.24 2.89 -2.46
N SER A 59 -6.82 2.39 -1.39
CA SER A 59 -8.25 2.49 -1.12
C SER A 59 -8.41 3.26 0.17
N CYS A 60 -9.19 4.34 0.12
CA CYS A 60 -9.46 5.13 1.32
C CYS A 60 -10.46 4.38 2.20
N GLU A 61 -10.10 4.12 3.46
CA GLU A 61 -11.01 3.44 4.41
C GLU A 61 -12.20 4.31 4.85
N SER A 62 -12.09 5.63 4.72
CA SER A 62 -13.13 6.57 5.14
C SER A 62 -14.20 6.76 4.07
N CYS A 63 -13.80 7.05 2.82
CA CYS A 63 -14.73 7.30 1.72
C CYS A 63 -14.92 6.10 0.78
N GLY A 64 -14.09 5.05 0.89
CA GLY A 64 -14.14 3.87 0.03
C GLY A 64 -13.61 4.07 -1.38
N GLU A 65 -13.05 5.25 -1.68
CA GLU A 65 -12.63 5.59 -3.04
C GLU A 65 -11.20 5.13 -3.33
N ARG A 66 -10.96 4.72 -4.57
CA ARG A 66 -9.66 4.18 -5.00
C ARG A 66 -8.80 5.28 -5.62
N SER A 67 -7.60 5.43 -5.10
CA SER A 67 -6.62 6.43 -5.55
C SER A 67 -5.36 5.74 -6.07
N GLU A 68 -4.64 6.37 -6.98
CA GLU A 68 -3.39 5.84 -7.52
C GLU A 68 -2.30 6.91 -7.47
N THR A 69 -1.10 6.51 -7.04
CA THR A 69 0.08 7.39 -7.00
C THR A 69 1.24 6.70 -7.66
N ALA A 70 2.05 7.44 -8.41
CA ALA A 70 3.29 6.93 -8.98
C ALA A 70 4.49 7.65 -8.35
N VAL A 71 5.48 6.87 -7.93
CA VAL A 71 6.72 7.33 -7.32
C VAL A 71 7.88 6.96 -8.22
N LEU A 72 8.74 7.93 -8.50
CA LEU A 72 9.99 7.71 -9.22
C LEU A 72 11.08 7.30 -8.23
N VAL A 73 11.64 6.12 -8.44
CA VAL A 73 12.79 5.58 -7.70
C VAL A 73 14.05 5.94 -8.47
N VAL A 74 14.79 6.91 -7.95
CA VAL A 74 16.13 7.24 -8.43
C VAL A 74 17.14 6.45 -7.60
N HIS A 75 18.06 5.76 -8.27
CA HIS A 75 19.07 4.92 -7.62
C HIS A 75 20.45 5.57 -7.62
#